data_AF-A0A529X106-F1
#
_entry.id   AF-A0A529X106-F1
#
_cell.length_a   1.000
_cell.length_b   1.000
_cell.length_c   1.000
_cell.angle_alpha   90.00
_cell.angle_beta   90.00
_cell.angle_gamma   90.00
#
_symmetry.space_group_name_H-M   'P 1'
#
loop_
_entity.id
_entity.type
_entity.pdbx_description
1 polymer ?
#
loop_
_entity_poly.entity_id
_entity_poly.type
_entity_poly.pdbx_seq_one_letter_code
_entity_poly.pdbx_strand_id
1 'polypeptide(L)' 'MRIWQVERRKRTRQLIELGGLVIKAGVVELTNDDRAVIYGALLSMADKLTSDRGEQLRKIWSTRGREAFIAELRKNQ' A
#
# COMPACT_ATOMS: atom_id res chain seq x y z
N MET A 1 2.29 10.66 -29.08
CA MET A 1 2.59 11.23 -27.74
C MET A 1 4.07 10.98 -27.46
N ARG A 2 4.84 11.95 -26.95
CA ARG A 2 6.29 11.75 -26.71
C ARG A 2 6.51 10.72 -25.59
N ILE A 3 7.53 9.86 -25.72
CA ILE A 3 7.80 8.73 -24.80
C ILE A 3 7.83 9.19 -23.33
N TRP A 4 8.51 10.29 -23.02
CA TRP A 4 8.62 10.82 -21.66
C TRP A 4 7.24 11.14 -21.03
N GLN A 5 6.27 11.56 -21.83
CA GLN A 5 4.95 11.93 -21.32
C GLN A 5 4.17 10.68 -20.88
N VAL A 6 4.33 9.59 -21.63
CA VAL A 6 3.74 8.28 -21.29
C VAL A 6 4.37 7.75 -20.00
N GLU A 7 5.68 7.84 -19.87
CA GLU A 7 6.41 7.43 -18.66
C GLU A 7 6.01 8.24 -17.43
N ARG A 8 5.91 9.57 -17.55
CA ARG A 8 5.46 10.44 -16.45
C ARG A 8 4.04 10.10 -16.00
N ARG A 9 3.12 9.83 -16.94
CA ARG A 9 1.74 9.42 -16.61
C ARG A 9 1.71 8.08 -15.88
N LYS A 10 2.49 7.09 -16.35
CA LYS A 10 2.62 5.78 -15.68
C LYS A 10 3.15 5.94 -14.26
N ARG A 11 4.23 6.71 -14.06
CA ARG A 11 4.81 6.98 -12.74
C ARG A 11 3.81 7.66 -11.81
N THR A 12 3.12 8.69 -12.30
CA THR A 12 2.14 9.44 -11.50
C THR A 12 0.99 8.53 -11.07
N ARG A 13 0.47 7.72 -12.00
CA ARG A 13 -0.58 6.74 -11.69
C ARG A 13 -0.12 5.75 -10.62
N GLN A 14 1.07 5.17 -10.76
CA GLN A 14 1.62 4.23 -9.80
C GLN A 14 1.76 4.86 -8.40
N LEU A 15 2.27 6.09 -8.30
CA LEU A 15 2.40 6.78 -7.01
C LEU A 15 1.04 7.07 -6.37
N ILE A 16 0.03 7.44 -7.17
CA ILE A 16 -1.34 7.64 -6.69
C ILE A 16 -1.95 6.33 -6.20
N GLU A 17 -1.78 5.23 -6.95
CA GLU A 17 -2.28 3.92 -6.57
C GLU A 17 -1.66 3.46 -5.25
N LEU A 18 -0.34 3.61 -5.08
CA LEU A 18 0.35 3.29 -3.83
C LEU A 18 -0.10 4.18 -2.66
N GLY A 19 -0.22 5.50 -2.88
CA GLY A 19 -0.73 6.41 -1.86
C GLY A 19 -2.18 6.13 -1.47
N GLY A 20 -3.01 5.73 -2.44
CA GLY A 20 -4.39 5.33 -2.23
C GLY A 20 -4.55 4.13 -1.29
N LEU A 21 -3.58 3.20 -1.28
CA LEU A 21 -3.59 2.07 -0.35
C LEU A 21 -3.44 2.52 1.11
N VAL A 22 -2.64 3.55 1.37
CA VAL A 22 -2.44 4.11 2.72
C VAL A 22 -3.73 4.72 3.25
N ILE A 23 -4.44 5.47 2.39
CA ILE A 23 -5.75 6.05 2.72
C ILE A 23 -6.80 4.94 2.92
N LYS A 24 -6.90 3.99 1.98
CA LYS A 24 -7.87 2.88 2.04
C LYS A 24 -7.69 2.02 3.29
N ALA A 25 -6.46 1.81 3.74
CA ALA A 25 -6.17 1.07 4.97
C ALA A 25 -6.52 1.84 6.26
N GLY A 26 -7.06 3.07 6.17
CA GLY A 26 -7.41 3.91 7.32
C GLY A 26 -6.19 4.51 8.03
N VAL A 27 -4.98 4.32 7.50
CA VAL A 27 -3.74 4.70 8.18
C VAL A 27 -3.66 6.22 8.38
N VAL A 28 -4.09 7.01 7.39
CA VAL A 28 -4.07 8.48 7.48
C VAL A 28 -4.96 8.98 8.61
N GLU A 29 -6.15 8.41 8.76
CA GLU A 29 -7.07 8.77 9.84
C GLU A 29 -6.52 8.36 11.21
N LEU A 30 -6.02 7.12 11.33
CA LEU A 30 -5.47 6.58 12.57
C LEU A 30 -4.21 7.32 13.05
N THR A 31 -3.48 7.95 12.14
CA THR A 31 -2.23 8.68 12.43
C THR A 31 -2.41 10.20 12.42
N ASN A 32 -3.62 10.70 12.17
CA ASN A 32 -3.90 12.14 12.00
C ASN A 32 -2.95 12.82 10.98
N ASP A 33 -2.71 12.15 9.85
CA ASP A 33 -1.77 12.56 8.79
C ASP A 33 -0.32 12.82 9.27
N ASP A 34 0.10 12.22 10.38
CA ASP A 34 1.49 12.29 10.82
C ASP A 34 2.38 11.44 9.89
N ARG A 35 3.03 12.12 8.95
CA ARG A 35 3.91 11.51 7.96
C ARG A 35 5.11 10.80 8.56
N ALA A 36 5.62 11.25 9.71
CA ALA A 36 6.74 10.59 10.37
C ALA A 36 6.30 9.24 10.96
N VAL A 37 5.10 9.20 11.56
CA VAL A 37 4.50 7.95 12.05
C VAL A 37 4.21 6.98 10.91
N ILE A 38 3.60 7.46 9.82
CA ILE A 38 3.32 6.64 8.62
C ILE A 38 4.62 6.06 8.07
N TYR A 39 5.66 6.89 7.92
CA TYR A 39 6.93 6.45 7.40
C TYR A 39 7.63 5.45 8.32
N GLY A 40 7.63 5.68 9.64
CA GLY A 40 8.17 4.74 10.63
C GLY A 40 7.46 3.38 10.63
N ALA A 41 6.14 3.36 10.42
CA ALA A 41 5.38 2.12 10.27
C ALA A 41 5.76 1.35 8.99
N LEU A 42 5.95 2.07 7.88
CA LEU A 42 6.41 1.46 6.61
C LEU A 42 7.84 0.92 6.71
N LEU A 43 8.74 1.60 7.43
CA LEU A 43 10.09 1.11 7.73
C LEU A 43 10.02 -0.17 8.58
N SER A 44 9.22 -0.16 9.64
CA SER A 44 9.01 -1.35 10.48
C SER A 44 8.45 -2.53 9.69
N MET A 45 7.65 -2.27 8.65
CA MET A 45 7.15 -3.28 7.72
C MET A 45 8.27 -3.81 6.82
N ALA A 46 9.10 -2.92 6.27
CA ALA A 46 10.25 -3.29 5.43
C ALA A 46 11.23 -4.18 6.20
N ASP A 47 11.58 -3.82 7.43
CA ASP A 47 12.50 -4.59 8.29
C ASP A 47 11.98 -6.02 8.53
N LYS A 48 10.67 -6.17 8.76
CA LYS A 48 10.04 -7.49 8.92
C LYS A 48 10.11 -8.32 7.63
N LEU A 49 9.98 -7.68 6.47
CA LEU A 49 10.00 -8.37 5.17
C LEU A 49 11.41 -8.78 4.72
N THR A 50 12.45 -8.13 5.22
CA THR A 50 13.85 -8.49 4.99
C THR A 50 14.38 -9.53 5.98
N SER A 51 13.60 -9.91 6.99
CA SER A 51 13.94 -10.98 7.93
C SER A 51 13.80 -12.38 7.32
N ASP A 52 14.33 -13.40 8.02
CA ASP A 52 14.21 -14.82 7.63
C ASP A 52 12.76 -15.29 7.44
N ARG A 53 11.80 -14.64 8.12
CA ARG A 53 10.36 -14.93 8.01
C ARG A 53 9.66 -14.11 6.94
N GLY A 54 10.39 -13.29 6.19
CA GLY A 54 9.85 -12.33 5.23
C GLY A 54 8.99 -12.96 4.15
N GLU A 55 9.35 -14.15 3.65
CA GLU A 55 8.53 -14.84 2.63
C GLU A 55 7.18 -15.30 3.17
N GLN A 56 7.17 -15.85 4.39
CA GLN A 56 5.93 -16.25 5.06
C GLN A 56 5.04 -15.03 5.33
N LEU A 57 5.63 -13.94 5.82
CA LEU A 57 4.90 -12.68 6.05
C LEU A 57 4.31 -12.11 4.76
N ARG A 58 5.04 -12.15 3.63
CA ARG A 58 4.50 -11.74 2.32
C ARG A 58 3.27 -12.54 1.93
N LYS A 59 3.29 -13.87 2.13
CA LYS A 59 2.13 -14.73 1.83
C LYS A 59 0.92 -14.35 2.70
N ILE A 60 1.12 -14.21 4.01
CA ILE A 60 0.05 -13.84 4.96
C ILE A 60 -0.56 -12.48 4.60
N TRP A 61 0.28 -11.46 4.39
CA TRP A 61 -0.20 -10.11 4.08
C TRP A 61 -0.86 -10.03 2.70
N SER A 62 -0.35 -10.77 1.70
CA SER A 62 -0.98 -10.85 0.39
C SER A 62 -2.37 -11.47 0.46
N THR A 63 -2.58 -12.52 1.26
CA THR A 63 -3.89 -13.15 1.44
C THR A 63 -4.85 -12.17 2.12
N ARG A 64 -4.43 -11.56 3.24
CA ARG A 64 -5.23 -10.55 3.95
C ARG A 64 -5.64 -9.39 3.06
N GLY A 65 -4.71 -8.87 2.24
CA GLY A 65 -4.99 -7.79 1.31
C GLY A 65 -6.05 -8.18 0.27
N ARG A 66 -5.95 -9.37 -0.33
CA ARG A 66 -6.95 -9.87 -1.28
C ARG A 66 -8.32 -10.03 -0.65
N GLU A 67 -8.40 -10.59 0.55
CA GLU A 67 -9.66 -10.76 1.27
C GLU A 67 -10.32 -9.40 1.59
N ALA A 68 -9.53 -8.41 1.99
CA ALA A 68 -10.02 -7.04 2.21
C ALA A 68 -10.62 -6.44 0.94
N PHE A 69 -9.93 -6.56 -0.21
CA PHE A 69 -10.47 -6.10 -1.49
C PHE A 69 -11.78 -6.80 -1.86
N ILE A 70 -11.87 -8.13 -1.69
CA ILE A 70 -13.09 -8.89 -1.97
C ILE A 70 -14.24 -8.44 -1.06
N ALA A 71 -13.97 -8.21 0.23
CA ALA A 71 -14.96 -7.76 1.18
C ALA A 71 -15.52 -6.37 0.84
N GLU A 72 -14.66 -5.44 0.42
CA GLU A 72 -15.07 -4.11 -0.04
C GLU A 72 -15.93 -4.17 -1.30
N LEU A 73 -15.57 -5.02 -2.27
CA LEU A 73 -16.37 -5.20 -3.48
C LEU A 73 -17.79 -5.69 -3.16
N ARG A 74 -17.94 -6.59 -2.20
CA ARG A 74 -19.25 -7.10 -1.75
C ARG A 74 -20.09 -6.06 -1.02
N LYS A 75 -19.46 -5.11 -0.31
CA LYS A 75 -20.17 -4.03 0.39
C LYS A 75 -20.71 -2.95 -0.56
N ASN A 76 -20.14 -2.86 -1.76
CA ASN A 76 -20.49 -1.86 -2.78
C ASN A 76 -21.46 -2.42 -3.84
N GLN A 77 -21.99 -3.64 -3.64
CA GLN A 77 -23.04 -4.27 -4.43
C GLN A 77 -24.38 -4.14 -3.71
#